data_AF-A0A927DHP4-F1
#
_entry.id   AF-A0A927DHP4-F1
#
_cell.length_a   1.000
_cell.length_b   1.000
_cell.length_c   1.000
_cell.angle_alpha   90.00
_cell.angle_beta   90.00
_cell.angle_gamma   90.00
#
_symmetry.space_group_name_H-M   'P 1'
#
loop_
_entity.id
_entity.type
_entity.pdbx_description
1 polymer ?
#
loop_
_entity_poly.entity_id
_entity_poly.type
_entity_poly.pdbx_seq_one_letter_code
_entity_poly.pdbx_strand_id
1 'polypeptide(L)'
;MIGHAFAATVQDEHGTFTLDKTPQRIVVLELSFADALAAVDVSPIGIADDNDAKRILPEVRAHLKPWQSVGTRAQPEHWKPLLP
;
A
#
# COMPACT_ATOMS: atom_id res chain seq x y z
N MET A 1 5.16 9.71 25.33
CA MET A 1 4.20 9.24 24.31
C MET A 1 4.00 7.75 24.51
N ILE A 2 2.79 7.32 24.84
CA ILE A 2 2.49 5.89 25.01
C ILE A 2 2.27 5.33 23.60
N GLY A 3 3.27 4.66 23.04
CA GLY A 3 3.09 3.87 21.83
C GLY A 3 2.20 2.69 22.18
N HIS A 4 1.00 2.63 21.61
CA HIS A 4 0.18 1.43 21.71
C HIS A 4 0.97 0.26 21.12
N ALA A 5 1.18 -0.80 21.89
CA ALA A 5 1.75 -2.03 21.38
C ALA A 5 0.73 -2.65 20.41
N PHE A 6 0.95 -2.44 19.10
CA PHE A 6 0.19 -3.08 18.05
C PHE A 6 1.02 -4.27 17.57
N ALA A 7 0.61 -5.48 17.95
CA ALA A 7 1.14 -6.70 17.36
C ALA A 7 0.00 -7.42 16.65
N ALA A 8 0.05 -7.46 15.32
CA ALA A 8 -0.91 -8.19 14.51
C ALA A 8 -0.20 -9.35 13.80
N THR A 9 -0.54 -10.57 14.19
CA THR A 9 -0.08 -11.78 13.51
C THR A 9 -1.09 -12.12 12.42
N VAL A 10 -0.60 -12.23 11.19
CA VAL A 10 -1.39 -12.45 9.98
C VAL A 10 -0.79 -13.60 9.18
N GLN A 11 -1.64 -14.32 8.47
CA GLN A 11 -1.27 -15.41 7.59
C GLN A 11 -1.45 -14.96 6.13
N ASP A 12 -0.44 -15.16 5.30
CA ASP A 12 -0.52 -15.03 3.85
C ASP A 12 -0.11 -16.34 3.15
N GLU A 13 0.05 -16.28 1.83
CA GLU A 13 0.45 -17.40 0.97
C GLU A 13 1.86 -17.95 1.29
N HIS A 14 2.72 -17.18 1.97
CA HIS A 14 4.08 -17.58 2.35
C HIS A 14 4.21 -18.03 3.80
N GLY A 15 3.18 -17.86 4.62
CA GLY A 15 3.18 -18.29 6.00
C GLY A 15 2.62 -17.24 6.95
N THR A 16 2.93 -17.42 8.23
CA THR A 16 2.55 -16.46 9.27
C THR A 16 3.66 -15.42 9.44
N PHE A 17 3.28 -14.15 9.55
CA PHE A 17 4.18 -13.08 9.97
C PHE A 17 3.51 -12.17 10.99
N THR A 18 4.33 -11.43 11.75
CA THR A 18 3.86 -10.49 12.78
C THR A 18 4.25 -9.07 12.41
N LEU A 19 3.27 -8.17 12.48
CA LEU A 19 3.47 -6.72 12.41
C LEU A 19 3.57 -6.17 13.84
N ASP A 20 4.79 -5.90 14.30
CA ASP A 20 5.07 -5.42 15.68
C ASP A 20 4.71 -3.94 15.92
N LYS A 21 4.34 -3.23 14.86
CA LYS A 21 3.93 -1.82 14.90
C LYS A 21 2.92 -1.54 13.80
N THR A 22 2.06 -0.55 14.03
CA THR A 22 1.12 -0.08 13.02
C THR A 22 1.89 0.43 11.79
N PRO A 23 1.71 -0.19 10.61
CA PRO A 23 2.39 0.24 9.40
C PRO A 23 2.08 1.70 9.06
N GLN A 24 3.11 2.49 8.76
CA GLN A 24 2.97 3.91 8.39
C GLN A 24 3.19 4.17 6.90
N ARG A 25 3.80 3.21 6.20
CA ARG A 25 4.27 3.35 4.83
C ARG A 25 3.96 2.04 4.10
N ILE A 26 2.88 2.05 3.34
CA ILE A 26 2.36 0.86 2.66
C ILE A 26 2.53 1.06 1.16
N VAL A 27 3.06 0.04 0.49
CA VAL A 27 3.16 -0.02 -0.97
C VAL A 27 2.37 -1.24 -1.42
N VAL A 28 1.55 -1.06 -2.47
CA VAL A 28 0.71 -2.12 -3.02
C VAL A 28 1.10 -2.40 -4.46
N LEU A 29 1.16 -3.68 -4.81
CA LEU A 29 1.58 -4.13 -6.14
C LEU A 29 0.41 -4.61 -7.00
N GLU A 30 -0.84 -4.43 -6.53
CA GLU A 30 -2.05 -4.77 -7.26
C GLU A 30 -3.17 -3.76 -6.97
N LEU A 31 -4.07 -3.53 -7.94
CA LEU A 31 -5.12 -2.51 -7.83
C LEU A 31 -6.18 -2.86 -6.78
N SER A 32 -6.49 -4.15 -6.61
CA SER A 32 -7.43 -4.62 -5.58
C SER A 32 -6.95 -4.32 -4.17
N PHE A 33 -5.65 -4.30 -3.93
CA PHE A 33 -5.10 -3.92 -2.63
C PHE A 33 -5.19 -2.41 -2.39
N ALA A 34 -5.08 -1.59 -3.44
CA ALA A 34 -5.35 -0.16 -3.32
C ALA A 34 -6.82 0.11 -2.95
N ASP A 35 -7.74 -0.63 -3.56
CA ASP A 35 -9.18 -0.58 -3.22
C ASP A 35 -9.45 -1.01 -1.77
N ALA A 36 -8.87 -2.14 -1.34
CA ALA A 36 -9.01 -2.61 0.04
C ALA A 36 -8.50 -1.59 1.08
N LEU A 37 -7.41 -0.88 0.79
CA LEU A 37 -6.89 0.18 1.65
C LEU A 37 -7.82 1.41 1.66
N ALA A 38 -8.35 1.81 0.49
CA ALA A 38 -9.30 2.91 0.40
C ALA A 38 -10.59 2.63 1.20
N ALA A 39 -11.08 1.40 1.17
CA ALA A 39 -12.27 0.98 1.92
C ALA A 39 -12.14 1.08 3.45
N VAL A 40 -10.91 1.15 3.96
CA VAL A 40 -10.60 1.34 5.39
C VAL A 40 -9.94 2.69 5.69
N ASP A 41 -10.09 3.67 4.79
CA ASP A 41 -9.54 5.03 4.90
C ASP A 41 -8.01 5.09 5.07
N VAL A 42 -7.29 4.10 4.53
CA VAL A 42 -5.82 4.04 4.51
C VAL A 42 -5.30 4.39 3.12
N SER A 43 -4.35 5.33 3.05
CA SER A 43 -3.70 5.69 1.78
C SER A 43 -2.31 5.07 1.66
N PRO A 44 -2.02 4.26 0.61
CA PRO A 44 -0.67 3.79 0.35
C PRO A 44 0.22 4.93 -0.13
N ILE A 45 1.53 4.81 0.11
CA ILE A 45 2.53 5.77 -0.40
C ILE A 45 3.00 5.41 -1.81
N GLY A 46 2.74 4.18 -2.27
CA GLY A 46 3.06 3.76 -3.62
C GLY A 46 2.15 2.65 -4.14
N ILE A 47 1.90 2.68 -5.45
CA ILE A 47 0.99 1.76 -6.15
C ILE A 47 1.64 1.34 -7.47
N ALA A 48 1.68 0.04 -7.76
CA ALA A 48 1.99 -0.45 -9.10
C ALA A 48 0.76 -0.24 -10.00
N ASP A 49 0.61 0.97 -10.55
CA ASP A 49 -0.54 1.39 -11.35
C ASP A 49 -0.32 1.22 -12.87
N ASP A 50 0.74 0.49 -13.27
CA ASP A 50 1.16 0.34 -14.67
C ASP A 50 1.50 1.65 -15.36
N ASN A 51 2.01 2.62 -14.59
CA ASN A 51 2.28 3.99 -15.04
C ASN A 51 1.02 4.72 -15.54
N ASP A 52 -0.18 4.24 -15.15
CA ASP A 52 -1.45 4.85 -15.50
C ASP A 52 -2.39 4.90 -14.29
N ALA A 53 -2.36 6.03 -13.59
CA ALA A 53 -3.27 6.31 -12.47
C ALA A 53 -4.75 6.24 -12.86
N LYS A 54 -5.14 6.21 -14.15
CA LYS A 54 -6.54 6.02 -14.57
C LYS A 54 -7.02 4.57 -14.47
N ARG A 55 -6.12 3.62 -14.24
CA ARG A 55 -6.49 2.22 -13.98
C ARG A 55 -7.17 2.01 -12.65
N ILE A 56 -6.91 2.88 -11.67
CA ILE A 56 -7.64 2.89 -10.40
C ILE A 56 -8.97 3.62 -10.62
N LEU A 57 -10.06 3.03 -10.13
CA LEU A 57 -11.39 3.58 -10.26
C LEU A 57 -11.45 5.03 -9.71
N PRO A 58 -12.18 5.95 -10.35
CA PRO A 58 -12.29 7.34 -9.91
C PRO A 58 -12.70 7.50 -8.44
N GLU A 59 -13.64 6.67 -7.99
CA GLU A 59 -14.13 6.67 -6.60
C GLU A 59 -13.00 6.34 -5.63
N VAL A 60 -12.30 5.22 -5.85
CA VAL A 60 -11.14 4.82 -5.04
C VAL A 60 -10.09 5.94 -5.00
N ARG A 61 -9.74 6.53 -6.15
CA ARG A 61 -8.75 7.63 -6.20
C ARG A 61 -9.17 8.86 -5.42
N ALA A 62 -10.46 9.15 -5.33
CA ALA A 62 -10.97 10.29 -4.56
C ALA A 62 -10.79 10.08 -3.04
N HIS A 63 -10.72 8.82 -2.58
CA HIS A 63 -10.45 8.46 -1.19
C HIS A 63 -8.96 8.36 -0.86
N LEU A 64 -8.09 8.26 -1.88
CA LEU A 64 -6.65 8.10 -1.68
C LEU A 64 -5.92 9.46 -1.69
N LYS A 65 -4.96 9.63 -0.79
CA LYS A 65 -3.93 10.68 -0.89
C LYS A 65 -3.04 10.43 -2.12
N PRO A 66 -2.33 11.46 -2.64
CA PRO A 66 -1.37 11.27 -3.72
C PRO A 66 -0.34 10.18 -3.39
N TRP A 67 -0.13 9.26 -4.32
CA TRP A 67 0.83 8.17 -4.21
C TRP A 67 1.93 8.31 -5.27
N GLN A 68 3.04 7.61 -5.06
CA GLN A 68 4.09 7.43 -6.05
C GLN A 68 3.79 6.18 -6.89
N SER A 69 3.74 6.28 -8.22
CA SER A 69 3.73 5.09 -9.06
C SER A 69 5.04 4.31 -8.89
N VAL A 70 4.94 3.00 -8.71
CA VAL A 70 6.09 2.08 -8.62
C VAL A 70 6.22 1.19 -9.86
N GLY A 71 5.75 1.68 -11.00
CA GLY A 71 5.87 1.00 -12.28
C GLY A 71 4.73 0.02 -12.55
N THR A 72 5.06 -1.07 -13.26
CA THR A 72 4.07 -2.04 -13.73
C THR A 72 3.84 -3.17 -12.72
N ARG A 73 2.66 -3.77 -12.74
CA ARG A 73 2.35 -4.96 -11.91
C ARG A 73 3.16 -6.18 -12.36
N ALA A 74 3.44 -6.29 -13.66
CA ALA A 74 4.24 -7.36 -14.23
C ALA A 74 5.74 -7.24 -13.87
N GLN A 75 6.25 -6.01 -13.82
CA GLN A 75 7.61 -5.68 -13.45
C GLN A 75 7.59 -4.41 -12.62
N PRO A 76 7.37 -4.54 -11.30
CA PRO A 76 7.42 -3.38 -10.43
C PRO A 76 8.85 -2.84 -10.43
N GLU A 77 8.97 -1.53 -10.57
CA GLU A 77 10.27 -0.88 -10.50
C GLU A 77 10.80 -0.95 -9.07
N HIS A 78 12.13 -0.91 -8.92
CA HIS A 78 12.72 -0.77 -7.60
C HIS A 78 12.36 0.61 -7.05
N TRP A 79 11.26 0.68 -6.32
CA TRP A 79 10.91 1.87 -5.57
C TRP A 79 11.96 2.04 -4.47
N LYS A 80 12.88 2.98 -4.66
CA LYS A 80 13.67 3.49 -3.54
C LYS A 80 12.70 4.38 -2.76
N PRO A 81 12.34 4.04 -1.51
CA PRO A 81 11.83 5.07 -0.63
C PRO A 81 12.89 6.19 -0.69
N LEU A 82 12.48 7.40 -1.08
CA LEU A 82 13.26 8.57 -0.76
C LEU A 82 13.44 8.48 0.76
N LEU A 83 14.62 8.04 1.18
CA LEU A 83 15.04 8.10 2.56
C LEU A 83 15.00 9.59 2.93
N PRO A 84 14.51 9.95 4.13
CA PRO A 84 14.84 11.26 4.67
C PRO A 84 16.36 11.45 4.72
#